data_AF-A0A957WUL2-F1
#
_entry.id   AF-A0A957WUL2-F1
#
_cell.length_a   1.000
_cell.length_b   1.000
_cell.length_c   1.000
_cell.angle_alpha   90.00
_cell.angle_beta   90.00
_cell.angle_gamma   90.00
#
_symmetry.space_group_name_H-M   'P 1'
#
loop_
_entity.id
_entity.type
_entity.pdbx_description
1 polymer ?
#
loop_
_entity_poly.entity_id
_entity_poly.type
_entity_poly.pdbx_seq_one_letter_code
_entity_poly.pdbx_strand_id
1 'polypeptide(L)'
;QVHGDRVTVAPHRNHQIAPLKAGDGVVFDAAQWRSPEEREEGGRIYHVHAGKGQRLELEFGNGAVNFARIRPGDLLWRTADPELEKIARPYTQATSPVHRQPVTVMVHAHEGAPLRLTWQLVADPAVTATVSSADLLATAQKRAIDEQYLTEQLGRLGNTPYHLQDIVLDCRGKPFAPASLLNQLRRAAVDALAAQQAELPARRIMSPAAVLDRQLAAVAAAGATAEAVVTTPSLHLLVRTPAQLEAALATRPASITLDYLDLYGLRPAVEQVQAAGIAVRVASPRVLKPSEQRIVNFLLRLDCPILVRSGGLLQALRQEQHPSLIGDFSLNAANQLSAETFLQLGLTRFTPTHDLNGAQVAELAQRIGPETVEVVAYQHLPVFHTEHCLFCRFLSTGTSYKDCGHPCETHRVALRDQQGRAHPVMADVGCRNTVFGAEAQEASRHLESWLEAGIRHYRLEFVHEGAEAVRAIAAAFQAALTGEESLAQLSAALQMVTPGGTTEGSLFVPNGYLELPLL
;
A
#
# COMPACT_ATOMS: atom_id res chain seq x y z
N GLN A 1 10.18 -28.37 -32.60
CA GLN A 1 10.78 -29.30 -33.58
C GLN A 1 11.84 -28.53 -34.33
N VAL A 2 12.99 -29.14 -34.61
CA VAL A 2 14.09 -28.50 -35.33
C VAL A 2 14.20 -29.21 -36.68
N HIS A 3 14.07 -28.45 -37.75
CA HIS A 3 14.27 -28.88 -39.14
C HIS A 3 15.55 -28.20 -39.65
N GLY A 4 16.20 -28.74 -40.69
CA GLY A 4 17.55 -28.33 -41.10
C GLY A 4 17.76 -26.83 -41.29
N ASP A 5 16.71 -26.09 -41.65
CA ASP A 5 16.69 -24.65 -41.90
C ASP A 5 15.57 -23.89 -41.14
N ARG A 6 14.73 -24.58 -40.35
CA ARG A 6 13.52 -24.01 -39.72
C ARG A 6 13.30 -24.57 -38.33
N VAL A 7 12.78 -23.76 -37.39
CA VAL A 7 12.35 -24.25 -36.08
C VAL A 7 10.85 -24.08 -35.91
N THR A 8 10.16 -25.18 -35.62
CA THR A 8 8.74 -25.13 -35.24
C THR A 8 8.60 -25.02 -33.73
N VAL A 9 7.98 -23.95 -33.25
CA VAL A 9 7.74 -23.69 -31.82
C VAL A 9 6.24 -23.72 -31.49
N ALA A 10 5.92 -24.12 -30.26
CA ALA A 10 4.59 -23.97 -29.71
C ALA A 10 4.53 -22.62 -28.97
N PRO A 11 3.67 -21.67 -29.38
CA PRO A 11 3.60 -20.37 -28.73
C PRO A 11 3.01 -20.47 -27.32
N HIS A 12 3.58 -19.71 -26.37
CA HIS A 12 2.98 -19.51 -25.05
C HIS A 12 1.73 -18.61 -25.16
N ARG A 13 0.86 -18.62 -24.14
CA ARG A 13 -0.35 -17.76 -24.09
C ARG A 13 -0.05 -16.28 -24.35
N ASN A 14 1.13 -15.81 -23.93
CA ASN A 14 1.59 -14.43 -24.10
C ASN A 14 1.74 -14.02 -25.58
N HIS A 15 1.84 -14.97 -26.52
CA HIS A 15 1.86 -14.70 -27.95
C HIS A 15 0.59 -13.99 -28.43
N GLN A 16 -0.54 -14.16 -27.75
CA GLN A 16 -1.79 -13.45 -28.07
C GLN A 16 -1.70 -11.95 -27.76
N ILE A 17 -0.83 -11.57 -26.81
CA ILE A 17 -0.64 -10.19 -26.36
C ILE A 17 0.48 -9.53 -27.19
N ALA A 18 1.57 -10.26 -27.44
CA ALA A 18 2.70 -9.79 -28.23
C ALA A 18 3.17 -10.89 -29.19
N PRO A 19 2.61 -10.95 -30.41
CA PRO A 19 2.98 -11.96 -31.40
C PRO A 19 4.46 -11.86 -31.81
N LEU A 20 5.09 -13.01 -32.04
CA LEU A 20 6.39 -13.09 -32.70
C LEU A 20 6.23 -12.67 -34.16
N LYS A 21 7.14 -11.83 -34.64
CA LYS A 21 7.13 -11.30 -36.00
C LYS A 21 8.52 -11.33 -36.63
N ALA A 22 8.57 -11.16 -37.94
CA ALA A 22 9.83 -11.00 -38.67
C ALA A 22 10.62 -9.80 -38.11
N GLY A 23 11.92 -9.98 -37.93
CA GLY A 23 12.84 -9.00 -37.35
C GLY A 23 13.09 -9.15 -35.85
N ASP A 24 12.22 -9.86 -35.12
CA ASP A 24 12.40 -10.14 -33.69
C ASP A 24 13.71 -10.90 -33.45
N GLY A 25 14.49 -10.46 -32.46
CA GLY A 25 15.63 -11.21 -31.96
C GLY A 25 15.17 -12.27 -30.98
N VAL A 26 15.68 -13.48 -31.12
CA VAL A 26 15.33 -14.61 -30.24
C VAL A 26 16.57 -15.41 -29.85
N VAL A 27 16.47 -16.08 -28.71
CA VAL A 27 17.49 -17.01 -28.22
C VAL A 27 16.86 -18.31 -27.74
N PHE A 28 17.53 -19.42 -28.03
CA PHE A 28 17.17 -20.74 -27.56
C PHE A 28 17.91 -21.03 -26.25
N ASP A 29 17.16 -21.20 -25.19
CA ASP A 29 17.64 -21.56 -23.86
C ASP A 29 17.86 -23.07 -23.78
N ALA A 30 19.13 -23.44 -23.66
CA ALA A 30 19.61 -24.81 -23.60
C ALA A 30 20.11 -25.18 -22.19
N ALA A 31 19.72 -24.44 -21.14
CA ALA A 31 20.21 -24.63 -19.77
C ALA A 31 19.94 -26.05 -19.21
N GLN A 32 19.00 -26.78 -19.80
CA GLN A 32 18.69 -28.17 -19.41
C GLN A 32 19.77 -29.17 -19.83
N TRP A 33 20.64 -28.86 -20.79
CA TRP A 33 21.58 -29.83 -21.34
C TRP A 33 22.94 -29.27 -21.74
N ARG A 34 23.17 -27.97 -21.57
CA ARG A 34 24.43 -27.30 -21.88
C ARG A 34 24.83 -26.38 -20.74
N SER A 35 26.14 -26.25 -20.53
CA SER A 35 26.70 -25.37 -19.49
C SER A 35 26.23 -23.91 -19.68
N PRO A 36 25.83 -23.21 -18.61
CA PRO A 36 25.51 -21.78 -18.64
C PRO A 36 26.68 -20.89 -19.11
N GLU A 37 27.91 -21.40 -19.05
CA GLU A 37 29.12 -20.67 -19.48
C GLU A 37 29.28 -20.62 -21.00
N GLU A 38 28.55 -21.45 -21.74
CA GLU A 38 28.57 -21.45 -23.20
C GLU A 38 27.58 -20.45 -23.80
N ARG A 39 28.03 -19.72 -24.84
CA ARG A 39 27.18 -18.75 -25.54
C ARG A 39 25.92 -19.38 -26.10
N GLU A 40 24.77 -18.80 -25.78
CA GLU A 40 23.47 -19.21 -26.29
C GLU A 40 23.33 -19.05 -27.81
N GLU A 41 22.54 -19.94 -28.41
CA GLU A 41 22.28 -19.94 -29.84
C GLU A 41 21.00 -19.15 -30.11
N GLY A 42 21.07 -18.21 -31.05
CA GLY A 42 19.97 -17.28 -31.28
C GLY A 42 20.26 -16.37 -32.46
N GLY A 43 19.20 -15.75 -32.98
CA GLY A 43 19.28 -14.93 -34.18
C GLY A 43 18.02 -14.11 -34.38
N ARG A 44 17.99 -13.33 -35.47
CA ARG A 44 16.78 -12.62 -35.87
C ARG A 44 15.91 -13.51 -36.74
N ILE A 45 14.61 -13.51 -36.44
CA ILE A 45 13.63 -14.23 -37.24
C ILE A 45 13.49 -13.54 -38.59
N TYR A 46 13.64 -14.29 -39.67
CA TYR A 46 13.46 -13.79 -41.03
C TYR A 46 11.99 -13.89 -41.47
N HIS A 47 11.37 -15.05 -41.25
CA HIS A 47 9.95 -15.26 -41.48
C HIS A 47 9.29 -16.04 -40.34
N VAL A 48 8.03 -15.71 -40.07
CA VAL A 48 7.14 -16.45 -39.17
C VAL A 48 5.99 -16.98 -40.01
N HIS A 49 5.85 -18.30 -40.08
CA HIS A 49 4.74 -18.95 -40.78
C HIS A 49 3.81 -19.65 -39.79
N ALA A 50 2.52 -19.64 -40.11
CA ALA A 50 1.54 -20.45 -39.37
C ALA A 50 1.76 -21.93 -39.72
N GLY A 51 2.21 -22.71 -38.75
CA GLY A 51 2.36 -24.16 -38.86
C GLY A 51 1.06 -24.90 -38.50
N LYS A 52 1.09 -26.23 -38.67
CA LYS A 52 -0.04 -27.10 -38.28
C LYS A 52 -0.23 -27.11 -36.76
N GLY A 53 -1.48 -27.06 -36.31
CA GLY A 53 -1.83 -27.22 -34.88
C GLY A 53 -1.45 -26.03 -33.99
N GLN A 54 -1.69 -24.79 -34.46
CA GLN A 54 -1.37 -23.54 -33.74
C GLN A 54 0.12 -23.36 -33.41
N ARG A 55 1.00 -24.03 -34.14
CA ARG A 55 2.45 -23.88 -34.02
C ARG A 55 2.94 -22.78 -34.95
N LEU A 56 4.09 -22.20 -34.61
CA LEU A 56 4.77 -21.22 -35.45
C LEU A 56 6.01 -21.86 -36.03
N GLU A 57 6.23 -21.64 -37.31
CA GLU A 57 7.45 -22.05 -37.99
C GLU A 57 8.32 -20.81 -38.20
N LEU A 58 9.51 -20.85 -37.63
CA LEU A 58 10.47 -19.75 -37.61
C LEU A 58 11.60 -20.06 -38.58
N GLU A 59 11.80 -19.14 -39.52
CA GLU A 59 12.94 -19.15 -40.42
C GLU A 59 13.98 -18.15 -39.97
N PHE A 60 15.24 -18.50 -40.18
CA PHE A 60 16.38 -17.65 -39.87
C PHE A 60 17.20 -17.42 -41.14
N GLY A 61 17.95 -16.32 -41.18
CA GLY A 61 18.88 -16.07 -42.28
C GLY A 61 19.94 -17.19 -42.40
N ASN A 62 20.49 -17.36 -43.61
CA ASN A 62 21.51 -18.38 -43.85
C ASN A 62 22.71 -18.20 -42.91
N GLY A 63 23.07 -19.26 -42.17
CA GLY A 63 24.16 -19.25 -41.20
C GLY A 63 23.91 -18.40 -39.94
N ALA A 64 22.72 -17.84 -39.76
CA ALA A 64 22.40 -16.99 -38.62
C ALA A 64 22.20 -17.78 -37.31
N VAL A 65 21.83 -19.05 -37.41
CA VAL A 65 21.57 -19.95 -36.29
C VAL A 65 22.17 -21.31 -36.60
N ASN A 66 22.94 -21.87 -35.67
CA ASN A 66 23.43 -23.24 -35.72
C ASN A 66 22.38 -24.20 -35.14
N PHE A 67 21.53 -24.77 -36.01
CA PHE A 67 20.46 -25.68 -35.63
C PHE A 67 20.93 -26.96 -34.89
N ALA A 68 22.19 -27.37 -35.05
CA ALA A 68 22.75 -28.50 -34.29
C ALA A 68 22.87 -28.21 -32.78
N ARG A 69 22.80 -26.93 -32.39
CA ARG A 69 22.86 -26.48 -31.00
C ARG A 69 21.48 -26.25 -30.39
N ILE A 70 20.40 -26.70 -31.05
CA ILE A 70 19.02 -26.57 -30.60
C ILE A 70 18.39 -27.95 -30.49
N ARG A 71 17.74 -28.25 -29.36
CA ARG A 71 17.02 -29.51 -29.14
C ARG A 71 15.51 -29.28 -28.97
N PRO A 72 14.68 -30.26 -29.36
CA PRO A 72 13.27 -30.25 -28.99
C PRO A 72 13.11 -30.17 -27.46
N GLY A 73 12.43 -29.14 -26.99
CA GLY A 73 12.25 -28.87 -25.55
C GLY A 73 12.90 -27.56 -25.10
N ASP A 74 13.89 -27.06 -25.83
CA ASP A 74 14.53 -25.77 -25.54
C ASP A 74 13.50 -24.64 -25.60
N LEU A 75 13.58 -23.74 -24.62
CA LEU A 75 12.69 -22.57 -24.56
C LEU A 75 13.18 -21.51 -25.55
N LEU A 76 12.24 -20.85 -26.21
CA LEU A 76 12.54 -19.72 -27.08
C LEU A 76 12.18 -18.43 -26.35
N TRP A 77 13.18 -17.58 -26.11
CA TRP A 77 12.99 -16.26 -25.53
C TRP A 77 13.12 -15.18 -26.61
N ARG A 78 12.20 -14.22 -26.61
CA ARG A 78 12.35 -13.00 -27.42
C ARG A 78 13.27 -12.03 -26.69
N THR A 79 14.37 -11.66 -27.33
CA THR A 79 15.41 -10.79 -26.77
C THR A 79 15.43 -9.39 -27.38
N ALA A 80 14.84 -9.21 -28.57
CA ALA A 80 14.72 -7.90 -29.20
C ALA A 80 13.41 -7.80 -30.02
N ASP A 81 12.81 -6.62 -30.03
CA ASP A 81 11.67 -6.25 -30.87
C ASP A 81 11.99 -4.90 -31.53
N PRO A 82 12.24 -4.87 -32.86
CA PRO A 82 12.64 -3.64 -33.56
C PRO A 82 11.62 -2.50 -33.48
N GLU A 83 10.32 -2.80 -33.38
CA GLU A 83 9.29 -1.78 -33.25
C GLU A 83 9.29 -1.19 -31.84
N LEU A 84 9.43 -2.04 -30.83
CA LEU A 84 9.58 -1.58 -29.45
C LEU A 84 10.86 -0.76 -29.28
N GLU A 85 11.98 -1.20 -29.84
CA GLU A 85 13.22 -0.44 -29.86
C GLU A 85 13.02 0.92 -30.53
N LYS A 86 12.32 0.98 -31.67
CA LYS A 86 12.02 2.23 -32.37
C LYS A 86 11.17 3.18 -31.51
N ILE A 87 10.18 2.65 -30.78
CA ILE A 87 9.33 3.43 -29.85
C ILE A 87 10.12 3.88 -28.61
N ALA A 88 11.05 3.05 -28.12
CA ALA A 88 11.85 3.32 -26.93
C ALA A 88 13.03 4.25 -27.21
N ARG A 89 13.56 4.27 -28.44
CA ARG A 89 14.75 5.03 -28.84
C ARG A 89 14.70 6.52 -28.51
N PRO A 90 13.56 7.24 -28.65
CA PRO A 90 13.45 8.63 -28.21
C PRO A 90 13.68 8.83 -26.70
N TYR A 91 13.50 7.80 -25.88
CA TYR A 91 13.66 7.86 -24.42
C TYR A 91 15.03 7.33 -23.96
N THR A 92 15.57 6.33 -24.65
CA THR A 92 16.85 5.69 -24.29
C THR A 92 18.06 6.29 -25.01
N GLN A 93 17.84 6.94 -26.16
CA GLN A 93 18.87 7.54 -27.01
C GLN A 93 18.46 8.94 -27.47
N ALA A 94 17.83 9.70 -26.58
CA ALA A 94 17.37 11.05 -26.88
C ALA A 94 18.57 11.95 -27.22
N THR A 95 18.61 12.52 -28.43
CA THR A 95 19.61 13.54 -28.82
C THR A 95 19.34 14.90 -28.17
N SER A 96 18.17 15.06 -27.56
CA SER A 96 17.78 16.19 -26.73
C SER A 96 17.01 15.67 -25.51
N PRO A 97 17.15 16.32 -24.33
CA PRO A 97 16.48 15.87 -23.12
C PRO A 97 14.96 15.86 -23.29
N VAL A 98 14.31 14.76 -22.93
CA VAL A 98 12.84 14.61 -22.95
C VAL A 98 12.17 15.46 -21.86
N HIS A 99 12.91 15.75 -20.78
CA HIS A 99 12.51 16.63 -19.70
C HIS A 99 13.70 17.50 -19.26
N ARG A 100 13.46 18.76 -18.91
CA ARG A 100 14.49 19.68 -18.40
C ARG A 100 14.22 20.04 -16.95
N GLN A 101 15.24 19.93 -16.12
CA GLN A 101 15.20 20.25 -14.70
C GLN A 101 15.56 21.72 -14.46
N PRO A 102 14.85 22.42 -13.56
CA PRO A 102 15.20 23.77 -13.18
C PRO A 102 16.48 23.81 -12.34
N VAL A 103 17.37 24.76 -12.66
CA VAL A 103 18.57 25.06 -11.87
C VAL A 103 18.60 26.53 -11.48
N THR A 104 19.14 26.80 -10.29
CA THR A 104 19.44 28.15 -9.82
C THR A 104 20.95 28.37 -9.83
N VAL A 105 21.38 29.59 -10.07
CA VAL A 105 22.81 29.93 -10.13
C VAL A 105 23.14 31.11 -9.23
N MET A 106 24.02 30.88 -8.25
CA MET A 106 24.65 31.94 -7.47
C MET A 106 25.96 32.35 -8.13
N VAL A 107 26.11 33.65 -8.38
CA VAL A 107 27.27 34.24 -9.04
C VAL A 107 27.98 35.17 -8.06
N HIS A 108 29.22 34.83 -7.68
CA HIS A 108 30.09 35.73 -6.94
C HIS A 108 31.12 36.34 -7.90
N ALA A 109 31.02 37.65 -8.09
CA ALA A 109 31.86 38.40 -8.99
C ALA A 109 32.40 39.64 -8.31
N HIS A 110 33.62 39.53 -7.81
CA HIS A 110 34.32 40.64 -7.19
C HIS A 110 35.51 41.03 -8.07
N GLU A 111 35.68 42.33 -8.29
CA GLU A 111 36.85 42.86 -8.98
C GLU A 111 38.15 42.44 -8.28
N GLY A 112 39.13 41.95 -9.05
CA GLY A 112 40.39 41.42 -8.52
C GLY A 112 40.29 40.02 -7.91
N ALA A 113 39.13 39.35 -7.99
CA ALA A 113 38.95 37.97 -7.53
C ALA A 113 38.49 37.05 -8.68
N PRO A 114 38.64 35.72 -8.53
CA PRO A 114 38.06 34.77 -9.49
C PRO A 114 36.53 34.86 -9.53
N LEU A 115 35.95 34.69 -10.72
CA LEU A 115 34.51 34.49 -10.88
C LEU A 115 34.13 33.10 -10.37
N ARG A 116 33.19 33.03 -9.43
CA ARG A 116 32.67 31.75 -8.92
C ARG A 116 31.20 31.61 -9.26
N LEU A 117 30.84 30.47 -9.86
CA LEU A 117 29.46 30.10 -10.14
C LEU A 117 29.10 28.86 -9.33
N THR A 118 28.00 28.90 -8.61
CA THR A 118 27.44 27.76 -7.89
C THR A 118 26.09 27.44 -8.50
N TRP A 119 25.98 26.28 -9.13
CA TRP A 119 24.76 25.80 -9.78
C TRP A 119 24.10 24.75 -8.89
N GLN A 120 22.80 24.85 -8.67
CA GLN A 120 22.06 23.93 -7.81
C GLN A 120 20.75 23.50 -8.48
N LEU A 121 20.40 22.21 -8.34
CA LEU A 121 19.11 21.69 -8.76
C LEU A 121 18.02 22.08 -7.76
N VAL A 122 16.88 22.56 -8.26
CA VAL A 122 15.75 22.95 -7.39
C VAL A 122 15.09 21.74 -6.73
N ALA A 123 14.96 20.64 -7.48
CA ALA A 123 14.31 19.42 -6.99
C ALA A 123 15.17 18.63 -5.99
N ASP A 124 16.49 18.75 -6.08
CA ASP A 124 17.43 18.11 -5.17
C ASP A 124 18.60 19.08 -4.86
N PRO A 125 18.47 19.88 -3.79
CA PRO A 125 19.51 20.82 -3.39
C PRO A 125 20.86 20.17 -3.04
N ALA A 126 20.93 18.85 -2.81
CA ALA A 126 22.19 18.15 -2.57
C ALA A 126 23.04 18.04 -3.84
N VAL A 127 22.43 18.17 -5.03
CA VAL A 127 23.14 18.19 -6.31
C VAL A 127 23.55 19.62 -6.65
N THR A 128 24.84 19.91 -6.45
CA THR A 128 25.40 21.25 -6.57
C THR A 128 26.78 21.21 -7.20
N ALA A 129 27.03 22.07 -8.18
CA ALA A 129 28.33 22.23 -8.82
C ALA A 129 28.88 23.64 -8.60
N THR A 130 30.08 23.73 -8.03
CA THR A 130 30.80 25.00 -7.89
C THR A 130 31.99 25.02 -8.85
N VAL A 131 32.03 26.01 -9.72
CA VAL A 131 33.13 26.25 -10.66
C VAL A 131 33.71 27.64 -10.47
N SER A 132 35.00 27.81 -10.79
CA SER A 132 35.67 29.10 -10.66
C SER A 132 36.59 29.38 -11.84
N SER A 133 36.71 30.65 -12.23
CA SER A 133 37.71 31.06 -13.21
C SER A 133 39.12 30.87 -12.66
N ALA A 134 40.09 30.60 -13.54
CA ALA A 134 41.50 30.62 -13.15
C ALA A 134 42.01 32.06 -13.01
N ASP A 135 41.60 32.93 -13.93
CA ASP A 135 41.98 34.34 -13.94
C ASP A 135 41.10 35.19 -13.01
N LEU A 136 41.67 36.29 -12.54
CA LEU A 136 40.97 37.30 -11.74
C LEU A 136 40.13 38.21 -12.64
N LEU A 137 38.97 38.64 -12.14
CA LEU A 137 38.09 39.57 -12.85
C LEU A 137 38.73 40.96 -12.91
N ALA A 138 38.95 41.45 -14.14
CA ALA A 138 39.42 42.81 -14.38
C ALA A 138 38.29 43.84 -14.25
N THR A 139 38.63 45.09 -14.03
CA THR A 139 37.70 46.22 -14.06
C THR A 139 37.14 46.43 -15.47
N ALA A 140 35.84 46.62 -15.58
CA ALA A 140 35.16 46.87 -16.84
C ALA A 140 35.46 48.26 -17.39
N GLN A 141 35.91 48.33 -18.64
CA GLN A 141 36.14 49.59 -19.35
C GLN A 141 34.87 50.20 -19.95
N LYS A 142 33.83 49.37 -20.21
CA LYS A 142 32.55 49.81 -20.81
C LYS A 142 31.34 49.37 -19.99
N ARG A 143 31.11 48.06 -19.90
CA ARG A 143 29.95 47.48 -19.19
C ARG A 143 30.43 46.41 -18.22
N ALA A 144 30.10 46.60 -16.94
CA ALA A 144 30.29 45.58 -15.91
C ALA A 144 29.26 44.46 -16.09
N ILE A 145 29.52 43.30 -15.50
CA ILE A 145 28.51 42.24 -15.49
C ILE A 145 27.26 42.70 -14.72
N ASP A 146 26.11 42.34 -15.23
CA ASP A 146 24.81 42.54 -14.60
C ASP A 146 24.01 41.24 -14.68
N GLU A 147 22.91 41.17 -13.93
CA GLU A 147 22.07 39.99 -13.84
C GLU A 147 21.46 39.63 -15.21
N GLN A 148 21.07 40.62 -16.01
CA GLN A 148 20.52 40.39 -17.34
C GLN A 148 21.55 39.71 -18.26
N TYR A 149 22.78 40.20 -18.29
CA TYR A 149 23.87 39.62 -19.07
C TYR A 149 24.19 38.19 -18.63
N LEU A 150 24.20 37.93 -17.32
CA LEU A 150 24.44 36.60 -16.77
C LEU A 150 23.31 35.63 -17.14
N THR A 151 22.05 36.06 -17.04
CA THR A 151 20.89 35.24 -17.45
C THR A 151 20.96 34.88 -18.93
N GLU A 152 21.31 35.84 -19.78
CA GLU A 152 21.46 35.62 -21.23
C GLU A 152 22.62 34.68 -21.60
N GLN A 153 23.74 34.70 -20.85
CA GLN A 153 24.90 33.84 -21.14
C GLN A 153 24.80 32.46 -20.49
N LEU A 154 24.43 32.42 -19.20
CA LEU A 154 24.35 31.18 -18.42
C LEU A 154 23.08 30.38 -18.77
N GLY A 155 22.00 31.04 -19.19
CA GLY A 155 20.76 30.40 -19.63
C GLY A 155 20.84 29.65 -20.97
N ARG A 156 21.97 29.73 -21.70
CA ARG A 156 22.18 29.05 -23.00
C ARG A 156 22.47 27.57 -22.84
N LEU A 157 21.51 26.84 -22.28
CA LEU A 157 21.66 25.44 -21.86
C LEU A 157 21.35 24.42 -22.95
N GLY A 158 20.95 24.84 -24.16
CA GLY A 158 20.98 24.01 -25.38
C GLY A 158 20.35 22.62 -25.20
N ASN A 159 21.13 21.56 -25.46
CA ASN A 159 20.71 20.15 -25.35
C ASN A 159 21.03 19.53 -23.98
N THR A 160 21.32 20.34 -22.96
CA THR A 160 21.53 19.86 -21.59
C THR A 160 20.18 19.64 -20.91
N PRO A 161 20.07 18.70 -19.96
CA PRO A 161 18.81 18.41 -19.26
C PRO A 161 18.39 19.51 -18.27
N TYR A 162 18.91 20.74 -18.42
CA TYR A 162 18.70 21.83 -17.49
C TYR A 162 18.06 23.05 -18.16
N HIS A 163 17.30 23.81 -17.40
CA HIS A 163 16.92 25.17 -17.74
C HIS A 163 17.18 26.10 -16.56
N LEU A 164 17.62 27.31 -16.84
CA LEU A 164 17.90 28.31 -15.82
C LEU A 164 16.59 28.87 -15.30
N GLN A 165 16.34 28.71 -13.99
CA GLN A 165 15.16 29.26 -13.34
C GLN A 165 15.48 30.65 -12.77
N ASP A 166 16.50 30.74 -11.91
CA ASP A 166 16.86 31.98 -11.22
C ASP A 166 18.38 32.18 -11.18
N ILE A 167 18.80 33.45 -11.14
CA ILE A 167 20.17 33.87 -10.88
C ILE A 167 20.18 34.80 -9.68
N VAL A 168 21.18 34.63 -8.81
CA VAL A 168 21.50 35.60 -7.76
C VAL A 168 22.93 36.08 -7.96
N LEU A 169 23.10 37.41 -8.02
CA LEU A 169 24.38 38.04 -8.26
C LEU A 169 24.89 38.77 -7.01
N ASP A 170 26.02 38.31 -6.47
CA ASP A 170 26.85 39.03 -5.50
C ASP A 170 28.00 39.72 -6.25
N CYS A 171 27.85 41.04 -6.46
CA CYS A 171 28.77 41.84 -7.26
C CYS A 171 29.43 42.93 -6.41
N ARG A 172 30.77 43.04 -6.51
CA ARG A 172 31.55 44.11 -5.88
C ARG A 172 32.51 44.74 -6.89
N GLY A 173 32.48 46.07 -6.97
CA GLY A 173 33.25 46.84 -7.95
C GLY A 173 32.56 46.85 -9.31
N LYS A 174 33.36 46.89 -10.39
CA LYS A 174 32.86 46.83 -11.77
C LYS A 174 33.52 45.68 -12.54
N PRO A 175 33.35 44.41 -12.12
CA PRO A 175 34.04 43.29 -12.75
C PRO A 175 33.56 43.06 -14.18
N PHE A 176 34.50 42.67 -15.04
CA PHE A 176 34.27 42.26 -16.42
C PHE A 176 34.54 40.76 -16.59
N ALA A 177 33.58 40.03 -17.14
CA ALA A 177 33.75 38.64 -17.55
C ALA A 177 33.43 38.51 -19.04
N PRO A 178 34.37 38.01 -19.88
CA PRO A 178 34.08 37.77 -21.28
C PRO A 178 33.11 36.60 -21.46
N ALA A 179 32.31 36.64 -22.53
CA ALA A 179 31.33 35.59 -22.85
C ALA A 179 31.99 34.20 -23.00
N SER A 180 33.24 34.14 -23.48
CA SER A 180 34.01 32.89 -23.58
C SER A 180 34.22 32.24 -22.21
N LEU A 181 34.58 33.03 -21.19
CA LEU A 181 34.75 32.56 -19.81
C LEU A 181 33.44 32.04 -19.22
N LEU A 182 32.34 32.79 -19.38
CA LEU A 182 31.01 32.37 -18.91
C LEU A 182 30.55 31.07 -19.60
N ASN A 183 30.82 30.92 -20.90
CA ASN A 183 30.51 29.70 -21.63
C ASN A 183 31.34 28.50 -21.14
N GLN A 184 32.62 28.70 -20.83
CA GLN A 184 33.48 27.66 -20.28
C GLN A 184 33.00 27.21 -18.90
N LEU A 185 32.76 28.16 -17.98
CA LEU A 185 32.29 27.85 -16.63
C LEU A 185 30.89 27.22 -16.65
N ARG A 186 29.98 27.70 -17.51
CA ARG A 186 28.67 27.08 -17.71
C ARG A 186 28.79 25.62 -18.12
N ARG A 187 29.65 25.30 -19.10
CA ARG A 187 29.86 23.90 -19.55
C ARG A 187 30.42 23.05 -18.41
N ALA A 188 31.46 23.53 -17.74
CA ALA A 188 32.06 22.82 -16.61
C ALA A 188 31.06 22.56 -15.47
N ALA A 189 30.19 23.52 -15.15
CA ALA A 189 29.17 23.36 -14.13
C ALA A 189 28.09 22.35 -14.53
N VAL A 190 27.62 22.41 -15.78
CA VAL A 190 26.67 21.45 -16.34
C VAL A 190 27.24 20.03 -16.35
N ASP A 191 28.49 19.86 -16.75
CA ASP A 191 29.17 18.57 -16.79
C ASP A 191 29.33 18.00 -15.37
N ALA A 192 29.69 18.84 -14.40
CA ALA A 192 29.78 18.46 -13.00
C ALA A 192 28.42 18.06 -12.40
N LEU A 193 27.35 18.81 -12.69
CA LEU A 193 25.99 18.43 -12.27
C LEU A 193 25.58 17.09 -12.90
N ALA A 194 25.86 16.90 -14.19
CA ALA A 194 25.51 15.67 -14.89
C ALA A 194 26.30 14.46 -14.33
N ALA A 195 27.59 14.65 -14.02
CA ALA A 195 28.40 13.62 -13.39
C ALA A 195 27.86 13.24 -12.00
N GLN A 196 27.53 14.22 -11.17
CA GLN A 196 26.96 13.98 -9.85
C GLN A 196 25.60 13.27 -9.92
N GLN A 197 24.74 13.63 -10.87
CA GLN A 197 23.46 12.92 -11.07
C GLN A 197 23.64 11.51 -11.65
N ALA A 198 24.75 11.23 -12.34
CA ALA A 198 25.07 9.91 -12.87
C ALA A 198 25.75 9.00 -11.83
N GLU A 199 26.19 9.53 -10.68
CA GLU A 199 26.74 8.72 -9.60
C GLU A 199 25.65 7.80 -9.03
N LEU A 200 25.90 6.50 -9.09
CA LEU A 200 25.03 5.53 -8.44
C LEU A 200 25.08 5.75 -6.93
N PRO A 201 23.94 5.92 -6.25
CA PRO A 201 23.93 6.07 -4.80
C PRO A 201 24.60 4.84 -4.18
N ALA A 202 25.50 5.07 -3.23
CA ALA A 202 26.20 4.00 -2.52
C ALA A 202 25.16 3.10 -1.83
N ARG A 203 25.01 1.87 -2.32
CA ARG A 203 24.08 0.89 -1.74
C ARG A 203 24.79 0.15 -0.62
N ARG A 204 24.29 0.29 0.60
CA ARG A 204 24.77 -0.49 1.75
C ARG A 204 23.90 -1.72 1.94
N ILE A 205 24.49 -2.91 1.85
CA ILE A 205 23.82 -4.15 2.25
C ILE A 205 24.00 -4.30 3.76
N MET A 206 22.90 -4.42 4.50
CA MET A 206 22.92 -4.63 5.95
C MET A 206 22.45 -6.05 6.28
N SER A 207 22.94 -6.60 7.39
CA SER A 207 22.45 -7.89 7.91
C SER A 207 20.97 -7.76 8.29
N PRO A 208 20.08 -8.66 7.81
CA PRO A 208 18.66 -8.62 8.16
C PRO A 208 18.40 -8.68 9.67
N ALA A 209 19.15 -9.51 10.40
CA ALA A 209 19.03 -9.62 11.86
C ALA A 209 19.40 -8.31 12.55
N ALA A 210 20.52 -7.69 12.16
CA ALA A 210 20.95 -6.42 12.73
C ALA A 210 19.96 -5.27 12.41
N VAL A 211 19.31 -5.32 11.24
CA VAL A 211 18.24 -4.37 10.89
C VAL A 211 17.04 -4.60 11.81
N LEU A 212 16.60 -5.84 11.97
CA LEU A 212 15.46 -6.19 12.81
C LEU A 212 15.70 -5.77 14.27
N ASP A 213 16.84 -6.14 14.85
CA ASP A 213 17.20 -5.78 16.23
C ASP A 213 17.17 -4.26 16.43
N ARG A 214 17.73 -3.51 15.48
CA ARG A 214 17.71 -2.04 15.52
C ARG A 214 16.29 -1.48 15.46
N GLN A 215 15.45 -2.02 14.59
CA GLN A 215 14.07 -1.55 14.43
C GLN A 215 13.24 -1.87 15.69
N LEU A 216 13.37 -3.08 16.25
CA LEU A 216 12.69 -3.47 17.48
C LEU A 216 13.15 -2.66 18.69
N ALA A 217 14.45 -2.36 18.80
CA ALA A 217 14.97 -1.50 19.85
C ALA A 217 14.40 -0.07 19.76
N ALA A 218 14.21 0.46 18.54
CA ALA A 218 13.59 1.76 18.34
C ALA A 218 12.12 1.79 18.81
N VAL A 219 11.35 0.73 18.51
CA VAL A 219 9.96 0.58 18.96
C VAL A 219 9.89 0.50 20.49
N ALA A 220 10.73 -0.34 21.10
CA ALA A 220 10.75 -0.49 22.56
C ALA A 220 11.08 0.82 23.29
N ALA A 221 11.98 1.62 22.72
CA ALA A 221 12.33 2.93 23.28
C ALA A 221 11.16 3.94 23.19
N ALA A 222 10.34 3.87 22.14
CA ALA A 222 9.16 4.73 21.98
C ALA A 222 8.01 4.35 22.93
N GLY A 223 7.81 3.06 23.21
CA GLY A 223 6.76 2.57 24.10
C GLY A 223 7.03 2.77 25.60
N ALA A 224 8.30 2.90 26.01
CA ALA A 224 8.69 2.99 27.42
C ALA A 224 8.25 4.29 28.13
N THR A 225 7.71 5.27 27.41
CA THR A 225 7.31 6.58 27.96
C THR A 225 5.85 6.67 28.41
N ALA A 226 5.03 5.64 28.16
CA ALA A 226 3.64 5.62 28.59
C ALA A 226 3.54 5.04 30.02
N GLU A 227 3.12 5.87 30.99
CA GLU A 227 2.73 5.35 32.31
C GLU A 227 1.49 4.48 32.16
N ALA A 228 1.50 3.29 32.79
CA ALA A 228 0.37 2.37 32.80
C ALA A 228 -0.81 3.01 33.54
N VAL A 229 -1.71 3.65 32.80
CA VAL A 229 -2.98 4.12 33.34
C VAL A 229 -3.85 2.88 33.58
N VAL A 230 -4.11 2.57 34.85
CA VAL A 230 -5.04 1.51 35.24
C VAL A 230 -6.46 1.95 34.84
N THR A 231 -6.85 1.62 33.60
CA THR A 231 -8.21 1.84 33.12
C THR A 231 -9.04 0.58 33.38
N THR A 232 -10.29 0.78 33.73
CA THR A 232 -11.29 -0.30 33.76
C THR A 232 -11.54 -0.82 32.34
N PRO A 233 -11.76 -2.13 32.15
CA PRO A 233 -12.13 -2.67 30.85
C PRO A 233 -13.32 -1.93 30.25
N SER A 234 -13.20 -1.57 28.97
CA SER A 234 -14.19 -0.84 28.18
C SER A 234 -14.73 -1.74 27.09
N LEU A 235 -16.06 -1.86 27.03
CA LEU A 235 -16.75 -2.59 25.98
C LEU A 235 -17.18 -1.64 24.86
N HIS A 236 -16.87 -2.01 23.62
CA HIS A 236 -17.23 -1.30 22.41
C HIS A 236 -18.11 -2.20 21.54
N LEU A 237 -19.15 -1.66 20.92
CA LEU A 237 -20.03 -2.45 20.04
C LEU A 237 -19.95 -1.92 18.61
N LEU A 238 -19.88 -2.82 17.63
CA LEU A 238 -20.00 -2.49 16.21
C LEU A 238 -21.32 -3.05 15.67
N VAL A 239 -22.16 -2.17 15.15
CA VAL A 239 -23.51 -2.48 14.68
C VAL A 239 -23.69 -2.07 13.21
N ARG A 240 -24.56 -2.81 12.51
CA ARG A 240 -24.76 -2.70 11.06
C ARG A 240 -26.22 -2.38 10.66
N THR A 241 -27.14 -2.40 11.63
CA THR A 241 -28.57 -2.15 11.38
C THR A 241 -29.20 -1.27 12.47
N PRO A 242 -30.31 -0.56 12.17
CA PRO A 242 -31.04 0.25 13.16
C PRO A 242 -31.51 -0.55 14.39
N ALA A 243 -31.97 -1.79 14.20
CA ALA A 243 -32.42 -2.65 15.30
C ALA A 243 -31.26 -3.05 16.24
N GLN A 244 -30.06 -3.26 15.68
CA GLN A 244 -28.86 -3.50 16.49
C GLN A 244 -28.42 -2.22 17.21
N LEU A 245 -28.53 -1.05 16.57
CA LEU A 245 -28.23 0.24 17.21
C LEU A 245 -29.15 0.49 18.41
N GLU A 246 -30.46 0.31 18.26
CA GLU A 246 -31.42 0.46 19.37
C GLU A 246 -31.06 -0.45 20.55
N ALA A 247 -30.73 -1.71 20.26
CA ALA A 247 -30.26 -2.67 21.26
C ALA A 247 -28.94 -2.24 21.94
N ALA A 248 -27.97 -1.77 21.16
CA ALA A 248 -26.67 -1.30 21.66
C ALA A 248 -26.78 -0.03 22.52
N LEU A 249 -27.71 0.86 22.22
CA LEU A 249 -27.96 2.05 23.06
C LEU A 249 -28.45 1.66 24.46
N ALA A 250 -29.28 0.62 24.55
CA ALA A 250 -29.83 0.13 25.83
C ALA A 250 -28.74 -0.48 26.74
N THR A 251 -27.65 -1.01 26.18
CA THR A 251 -26.56 -1.63 26.95
C THR A 251 -25.51 -0.63 27.41
N ARG A 252 -25.57 0.62 26.94
CA ARG A 252 -24.66 1.73 27.31
C ARG A 252 -23.17 1.35 27.28
N PRO A 253 -22.64 0.85 26.15
CA PRO A 253 -21.21 0.55 26.01
C PRO A 253 -20.36 1.83 26.05
N ALA A 254 -19.04 1.68 26.17
CA ALA A 254 -18.11 2.80 26.13
C ALA A 254 -18.11 3.50 24.76
N SER A 255 -18.34 2.76 23.67
CA SER A 255 -18.63 3.37 22.36
C SER A 255 -19.43 2.46 21.44
N ILE A 256 -20.08 3.08 20.44
CA ILE A 256 -20.76 2.37 19.34
C ILE A 256 -20.10 2.77 18.02
N THR A 257 -19.66 1.77 17.24
CA THR A 257 -19.14 1.92 15.88
C THR A 257 -20.24 1.57 14.88
N LEU A 258 -20.54 2.50 13.98
CA LEU A 258 -21.56 2.34 12.94
C LEU A 258 -20.90 1.88 11.63
N ASP A 259 -21.35 0.75 11.12
CA ASP A 259 -20.90 0.13 9.86
C ASP A 259 -22.12 -0.12 8.95
N TYR A 260 -22.81 0.96 8.59
CA TYR A 260 -24.05 0.91 7.83
C TYR A 260 -23.81 0.75 6.33
N LEU A 261 -24.74 0.07 5.68
CA LEU A 261 -24.77 -0.14 4.23
C LEU A 261 -24.94 1.19 3.46
N ASP A 262 -25.68 2.15 4.03
CA ASP A 262 -26.03 3.40 3.37
C ASP A 262 -25.43 4.61 4.11
N LEU A 263 -25.01 5.61 3.35
CA LEU A 263 -24.48 6.85 3.93
C LEU A 263 -25.59 7.75 4.50
N TYR A 264 -26.83 7.64 4.00
CA TYR A 264 -27.94 8.48 4.44
C TYR A 264 -28.38 8.15 5.87
N GLY A 265 -28.53 6.87 6.20
CA GLY A 265 -28.82 6.41 7.56
C GLY A 265 -27.70 6.68 8.57
N LEU A 266 -26.46 6.90 8.11
CA LEU A 266 -25.30 7.04 8.99
C LEU A 266 -25.33 8.32 9.82
N ARG A 267 -25.70 9.48 9.25
CA ARG A 267 -25.73 10.76 9.99
C ARG A 267 -26.78 10.78 11.13
N PRO A 268 -28.06 10.40 10.88
CA PRO A 268 -29.04 10.30 11.96
C PRO A 268 -28.63 9.30 13.05
N ALA A 269 -28.02 8.17 12.66
CA ALA A 269 -27.52 7.19 13.63
C ALA A 269 -26.39 7.76 14.50
N VAL A 270 -25.49 8.56 13.91
CA VAL A 270 -24.44 9.27 14.66
C VAL A 270 -25.06 10.20 15.70
N GLU A 271 -26.02 11.02 15.29
CA GLU A 271 -26.73 11.96 16.16
C GLU A 271 -27.47 11.23 17.29
N GLN A 272 -28.07 10.06 17.01
CA GLN A 272 -28.75 9.24 18.01
C GLN A 272 -27.80 8.71 19.09
N VAL A 273 -26.60 8.25 18.70
CA VAL A 273 -25.57 7.79 19.65
C VAL A 273 -25.06 8.94 20.51
N GLN A 274 -24.81 10.10 19.90
CA GLN A 274 -24.38 11.31 20.59
C GLN A 274 -25.44 11.81 21.58
N ALA A 275 -26.71 11.83 21.18
CA ALA A 275 -27.83 12.22 22.03
C ALA A 275 -28.01 11.29 23.25
N ALA A 276 -27.64 10.01 23.11
CA ALA A 276 -27.61 9.07 24.22
C ALA A 276 -26.41 9.27 25.17
N GLY A 277 -25.46 10.16 24.84
CA GLY A 277 -24.26 10.43 25.62
C GLY A 277 -23.21 9.31 25.53
N ILE A 278 -23.22 8.52 24.46
CA ILE A 278 -22.27 7.44 24.20
C ILE A 278 -21.26 7.90 23.16
N ALA A 279 -20.00 7.49 23.26
CA ALA A 279 -19.01 7.82 22.23
C ALA A 279 -19.36 7.10 20.92
N VAL A 280 -19.47 7.87 19.83
CA VAL A 280 -19.77 7.34 18.50
C VAL A 280 -18.49 7.20 17.67
N ARG A 281 -18.45 6.17 16.83
CA ARG A 281 -17.41 5.96 15.82
C ARG A 281 -18.08 5.55 14.51
N VAL A 282 -17.41 5.78 13.40
CA VAL A 282 -17.87 5.29 12.08
C VAL A 282 -16.81 4.44 11.42
N ALA A 283 -17.24 3.35 10.79
CA ALA A 283 -16.33 2.47 10.09
C ALA A 283 -16.14 2.91 8.63
N SER A 284 -14.90 2.92 8.19
CA SER A 284 -14.56 3.14 6.78
C SER A 284 -14.75 1.87 5.95
N PRO A 285 -14.94 1.98 4.63
CA PRO A 285 -14.89 0.83 3.73
C PRO A 285 -13.51 0.13 3.76
N ARG A 286 -13.50 -1.18 3.59
CA ARG A 286 -12.25 -1.98 3.51
C ARG A 286 -11.47 -1.72 2.22
N VAL A 287 -12.20 -1.47 1.13
CA VAL A 287 -11.64 -1.17 -0.19
C VAL A 287 -12.08 0.23 -0.58
N LEU A 288 -11.15 1.05 -1.08
CA LEU A 288 -11.45 2.35 -1.68
C LEU A 288 -10.91 2.40 -3.10
N LYS A 289 -11.78 2.71 -4.05
CA LYS A 289 -11.43 2.95 -5.46
C LYS A 289 -11.24 4.46 -5.71
N PRO A 290 -10.47 4.86 -6.73
CA PRO A 290 -10.18 6.27 -7.01
C PRO A 290 -11.41 7.20 -7.13
N SER A 291 -12.57 6.68 -7.55
CA SER A 291 -13.81 7.45 -7.66
C SER A 291 -14.62 7.58 -6.36
N GLU A 292 -14.17 6.97 -5.26
CA GLU A 292 -14.91 6.86 -3.99
C GLU A 292 -14.49 7.94 -2.96
N GLN A 293 -13.74 8.96 -3.37
CA GLN A 293 -13.30 10.06 -2.49
C GLN A 293 -14.47 10.77 -1.78
N ARG A 294 -15.66 10.79 -2.39
CA ARG A 294 -16.87 11.35 -1.77
C ARG A 294 -17.24 10.66 -0.46
N ILE A 295 -16.97 9.36 -0.34
CA ILE A 295 -17.21 8.59 0.88
C ILE A 295 -16.30 9.09 2.00
N VAL A 296 -15.00 9.30 1.71
CA VAL A 296 -14.03 9.84 2.68
C VAL A 296 -14.46 11.22 3.17
N ASN A 297 -14.79 12.12 2.25
CA ASN A 297 -15.23 13.46 2.58
C ASN A 297 -16.52 13.46 3.42
N PHE A 298 -17.42 12.51 3.16
CA PHE A 298 -18.63 12.34 3.96
C PHE A 298 -18.31 11.89 5.40
N LEU A 299 -17.45 10.87 5.57
CA LEU A 299 -17.03 10.40 6.88
C LEU A 299 -16.36 11.50 7.71
N LEU A 300 -15.49 12.30 7.09
CA LEU A 300 -14.86 13.45 7.77
C LEU A 300 -15.88 14.49 8.26
N ARG A 301 -16.95 14.73 7.49
CA ARG A 301 -18.04 15.66 7.87
C ARG A 301 -18.96 15.14 8.98
N LEU A 302 -18.80 13.90 9.43
CA LEU A 302 -19.52 13.38 10.60
C LEU A 302 -18.83 13.80 11.91
N ASP A 303 -17.60 14.34 11.83
CA ASP A 303 -16.85 14.91 12.96
C ASP A 303 -16.80 13.97 14.18
N CYS A 304 -16.55 12.69 13.93
CA CYS A 304 -16.42 11.67 14.95
C CYS A 304 -15.28 10.69 14.60
N PRO A 305 -14.72 9.97 15.59
CA PRO A 305 -13.63 9.04 15.35
C PRO A 305 -13.94 8.00 14.26
N ILE A 306 -12.93 7.67 13.45
CA ILE A 306 -13.08 6.75 12.32
C ILE A 306 -12.33 5.45 12.60
N LEU A 307 -13.01 4.31 12.43
CA LEU A 307 -12.40 2.99 12.35
C LEU A 307 -11.88 2.76 10.92
N VAL A 308 -10.58 2.94 10.73
CA VAL A 308 -9.87 2.91 9.45
C VAL A 308 -9.52 1.47 9.07
N ARG A 309 -9.98 1.04 7.89
CA ARG A 309 -9.87 -0.34 7.41
C ARG A 309 -8.92 -0.52 6.22
N SER A 310 -8.36 0.56 5.71
CA SER A 310 -7.49 0.58 4.52
C SER A 310 -6.24 1.42 4.78
N GLY A 311 -5.06 0.84 4.54
CA GLY A 311 -3.79 1.57 4.64
C GLY A 311 -3.69 2.74 3.64
N GLY A 312 -4.33 2.61 2.47
CA GLY A 312 -4.42 3.70 1.49
C GLY A 312 -5.24 4.88 2.01
N LEU A 313 -6.35 4.61 2.71
CA LEU A 313 -7.14 5.65 3.37
C LEU A 313 -6.35 6.31 4.50
N LEU A 314 -5.69 5.51 5.35
CA LEU A 314 -4.86 6.03 6.43
C LEU A 314 -3.79 6.99 5.89
N GLN A 315 -3.09 6.60 4.82
CA GLN A 315 -2.09 7.44 4.18
C GLN A 315 -2.67 8.71 3.59
N ALA A 316 -3.85 8.65 2.96
CA ALA A 316 -4.53 9.82 2.40
C ALA A 316 -4.95 10.82 3.49
N LEU A 317 -5.38 10.33 4.65
CA LEU A 317 -5.80 11.17 5.77
C LEU A 317 -4.66 11.96 6.41
N ARG A 318 -3.39 11.54 6.26
CA ARG A 318 -2.23 12.27 6.83
C ARG A 318 -2.08 13.72 6.34
N GLN A 319 -2.64 14.03 5.18
CA GLN A 319 -2.56 15.37 4.58
C GLN A 319 -3.80 16.22 4.87
N GLU A 320 -4.79 15.67 5.57
CA GLU A 320 -6.08 16.27 5.82
C GLU A 320 -6.28 16.50 7.33
N GLN A 321 -7.12 17.46 7.69
CA GLN A 321 -7.59 17.55 9.07
C GLN A 321 -8.63 16.46 9.30
N HIS A 322 -8.40 15.62 10.32
CA HIS A 322 -9.28 14.49 10.61
C HIS A 322 -9.52 14.32 12.12
N PRO A 323 -10.66 13.71 12.51
CA PRO A 323 -10.89 13.27 13.89
C PRO A 323 -9.97 12.11 14.26
N SER A 324 -10.03 11.66 15.52
CA SER A 324 -9.24 10.52 16.01
C SER A 324 -9.42 9.27 15.13
N LEU A 325 -8.34 8.58 14.83
CA LEU A 325 -8.35 7.36 14.01
C LEU A 325 -8.08 6.13 14.88
N ILE A 326 -8.84 5.06 14.64
CA ILE A 326 -8.62 3.73 15.20
C ILE A 326 -8.39 2.78 14.03
N GLY A 327 -7.34 1.95 14.07
CA GLY A 327 -7.08 0.96 13.04
C GLY A 327 -7.92 -0.29 13.25
N ASP A 328 -8.48 -0.82 12.18
CA ASP A 328 -9.20 -2.09 12.18
C ASP A 328 -8.28 -3.28 11.82
N PHE A 329 -8.74 -4.50 12.07
CA PHE A 329 -7.97 -5.73 11.86
C PHE A 329 -7.44 -5.86 10.42
N SER A 330 -8.16 -5.28 9.45
CA SER A 330 -7.83 -5.35 8.02
C SER A 330 -6.62 -4.51 7.61
N LEU A 331 -6.04 -3.74 8.53
CA LEU A 331 -4.73 -3.11 8.32
C LEU A 331 -3.58 -4.13 8.40
N ASN A 332 -3.84 -5.35 8.88
CA ASN A 332 -2.87 -6.43 9.02
C ASN A 332 -1.72 -6.09 9.99
N ALA A 333 -2.04 -5.43 11.10
CA ALA A 333 -1.11 -5.22 12.20
C ALA A 333 -0.87 -6.55 12.93
N ALA A 334 0.20 -7.25 12.54
CA ALA A 334 0.52 -8.62 12.95
C ALA A 334 1.73 -8.73 13.91
N ASN A 335 2.53 -7.69 14.01
CA ASN A 335 3.75 -7.66 14.83
C ASN A 335 4.08 -6.24 15.28
N GLN A 336 5.04 -6.11 16.20
CA GLN A 336 5.48 -4.82 16.76
C GLN A 336 5.80 -3.76 15.69
N LEU A 337 6.51 -4.14 14.62
CA LEU A 337 6.90 -3.19 13.58
C LEU A 337 5.69 -2.68 12.79
N SER A 338 4.78 -3.57 12.41
CA SER A 338 3.55 -3.18 11.73
C SER A 338 2.63 -2.32 12.60
N ALA A 339 2.48 -2.68 13.89
CA ALA A 339 1.68 -1.93 14.84
C ALA A 339 2.25 -0.51 15.05
N GLU A 340 3.55 -0.40 15.34
CA GLU A 340 4.24 0.87 15.50
C GLU A 340 4.14 1.73 14.23
N THR A 341 4.30 1.11 13.05
CA THR A 341 4.14 1.83 11.78
C THR A 341 2.76 2.48 11.68
N PHE A 342 1.69 1.77 12.03
CA PHE A 342 0.35 2.34 11.96
C PHE A 342 0.08 3.39 13.04
N LEU A 343 0.63 3.24 14.24
CA LEU A 343 0.58 4.27 15.28
C LEU A 343 1.28 5.56 14.82
N GLN A 344 2.47 5.45 14.22
CA GLN A 344 3.19 6.60 13.64
C GLN A 344 2.47 7.24 12.44
N LEU A 345 1.60 6.49 11.76
CA LEU A 345 0.74 7.02 10.71
C LEU A 345 -0.49 7.77 11.25
N GLY A 346 -0.63 7.90 12.57
CA GLY A 346 -1.64 8.75 13.23
C GLY A 346 -2.79 8.00 13.89
N LEU A 347 -2.67 6.67 14.08
CA LEU A 347 -3.65 5.92 14.85
C LEU A 347 -3.49 6.16 16.36
N THR A 348 -4.62 6.26 17.04
CA THR A 348 -4.67 6.29 18.52
C THR A 348 -4.71 4.91 19.14
N ARG A 349 -5.34 3.96 18.44
CA ARG A 349 -5.41 2.54 18.77
C ARG A 349 -5.45 1.72 17.49
N PHE A 350 -5.12 0.44 17.57
CA PHE A 350 -5.28 -0.50 16.47
C PHE A 350 -5.90 -1.81 16.94
N THR A 351 -6.54 -2.51 16.00
CA THR A 351 -7.06 -3.86 16.17
C THR A 351 -6.06 -4.84 15.54
N PRO A 352 -5.52 -5.83 16.27
CA PRO A 352 -4.64 -6.84 15.70
C PRO A 352 -5.31 -7.62 14.56
N THR A 353 -4.52 -8.09 13.59
CA THR A 353 -5.03 -8.96 12.51
C THR A 353 -5.62 -10.27 13.03
N HIS A 354 -6.48 -10.90 12.22
CA HIS A 354 -6.99 -12.26 12.49
C HIS A 354 -6.00 -13.38 12.15
N ASP A 355 -4.77 -13.05 11.74
CA ASP A 355 -3.69 -14.05 11.59
C ASP A 355 -3.02 -14.40 12.93
N LEU A 356 -3.31 -13.64 13.99
CA LEU A 356 -2.76 -13.84 15.33
C LEU A 356 -3.69 -14.72 16.17
N ASN A 357 -3.12 -15.70 16.85
CA ASN A 357 -3.83 -16.43 17.90
C ASN A 357 -3.92 -15.63 19.21
N GLY A 358 -4.73 -16.12 20.16
CA GLY A 358 -4.99 -15.42 21.42
C GLY A 358 -3.72 -15.15 22.23
N ALA A 359 -2.75 -16.06 22.22
CA ALA A 359 -1.46 -15.87 22.92
C ALA A 359 -0.60 -14.79 22.24
N GLN A 360 -0.55 -14.78 20.91
CA GLN A 360 0.20 -13.77 20.15
C GLN A 360 -0.41 -12.37 20.26
N VAL A 361 -1.74 -12.26 20.39
CA VAL A 361 -2.41 -10.99 20.70
C VAL A 361 -1.96 -10.44 22.06
N ALA A 362 -1.92 -11.29 23.10
CA ALA A 362 -1.45 -10.91 24.43
C ALA A 362 0.01 -10.45 24.40
N GLU A 363 0.88 -11.21 23.72
CA GLU A 363 2.29 -10.89 23.57
C GLU A 363 2.50 -9.56 22.83
N LEU A 364 1.78 -9.32 21.74
CA LEU A 364 1.85 -8.07 20.99
C LEU A 364 1.46 -6.88 21.85
N ALA A 365 0.38 -7.00 22.63
CA ALA A 365 -0.10 -5.93 23.51
C ALA A 365 0.95 -5.53 24.57
N GLN A 366 1.57 -6.51 25.24
CA GLN A 366 2.64 -6.26 26.21
C GLN A 366 3.86 -5.57 25.58
N ARG A 367 4.10 -5.87 24.31
CA ARG A 367 5.27 -5.42 23.55
C ARG A 367 5.14 -4.04 22.91
N ILE A 368 3.92 -3.57 22.67
CA ILE A 368 3.64 -2.28 22.00
C ILE A 368 3.02 -1.24 22.94
N GLY A 369 2.46 -1.67 24.07
CA GLY A 369 1.64 -0.84 24.96
C GLY A 369 0.17 -1.26 24.85
N PRO A 370 -0.41 -1.93 25.86
CA PRO A 370 -1.72 -2.53 25.75
C PRO A 370 -2.87 -1.51 25.63
N GLU A 371 -2.66 -0.26 26.03
CA GLU A 371 -3.58 0.86 25.85
C GLU A 371 -3.81 1.23 24.37
N THR A 372 -2.85 0.89 23.51
CA THR A 372 -2.95 1.10 22.05
C THR A 372 -3.73 -0.01 21.36
N VAL A 373 -4.10 -1.08 22.06
CA VAL A 373 -4.71 -2.27 21.49
C VAL A 373 -6.21 -2.34 21.79
N GLU A 374 -7.01 -2.50 20.75
CA GLU A 374 -8.44 -2.83 20.83
C GLU A 374 -8.67 -4.22 20.21
N VAL A 375 -9.09 -5.20 21.01
CA VAL A 375 -9.29 -6.59 20.53
C VAL A 375 -10.75 -6.85 20.17
N VAL A 376 -10.99 -7.64 19.14
CA VAL A 376 -12.34 -8.13 18.82
C VAL A 376 -12.62 -9.40 19.63
N ALA A 377 -13.49 -9.28 20.63
CA ALA A 377 -13.79 -10.36 21.58
C ALA A 377 -14.98 -11.23 21.15
N TYR A 378 -15.83 -10.75 20.24
CA TYR A 378 -16.91 -11.50 19.62
C TYR A 378 -17.12 -11.02 18.19
N GLN A 379 -17.20 -11.93 17.23
CA GLN A 379 -17.49 -11.61 15.82
C GLN A 379 -17.84 -12.86 15.02
N HIS A 380 -18.48 -12.69 13.86
CA HIS A 380 -18.33 -13.67 12.79
C HIS A 380 -17.14 -13.27 11.93
N LEU A 381 -16.18 -14.18 11.69
CA LEU A 381 -15.00 -13.87 10.89
C LEU A 381 -15.38 -13.54 9.43
N PRO A 382 -14.84 -12.48 8.82
CA PRO A 382 -15.04 -12.21 7.40
C PRO A 382 -14.20 -13.18 6.55
N VAL A 383 -14.84 -14.16 5.94
CA VAL A 383 -14.18 -15.26 5.20
C VAL A 383 -13.88 -14.88 3.76
N PHE A 384 -14.80 -14.18 3.10
CA PHE A 384 -14.65 -13.80 1.69
C PHE A 384 -15.17 -12.40 1.45
N HIS A 385 -14.44 -11.60 0.67
CA HIS A 385 -14.87 -10.28 0.23
C HIS A 385 -14.87 -10.25 -1.30
N THR A 386 -15.97 -9.81 -1.91
CA THR A 386 -16.18 -9.90 -3.35
C THR A 386 -16.79 -8.63 -3.92
N GLU A 387 -16.32 -8.25 -5.11
CA GLU A 387 -16.93 -7.18 -5.90
C GLU A 387 -18.21 -7.65 -6.61
N HIS A 388 -18.41 -8.96 -6.75
CA HIS A 388 -19.62 -9.50 -7.35
C HIS A 388 -20.79 -9.47 -6.34
N CYS A 389 -21.76 -8.59 -6.59
CA CYS A 389 -22.95 -8.44 -5.74
C CYS A 389 -23.92 -9.63 -5.93
N LEU A 390 -23.90 -10.56 -4.97
CA LEU A 390 -24.78 -11.72 -4.90
C LEU A 390 -26.26 -11.31 -4.78
N PHE A 391 -26.55 -10.21 -4.08
CA PHE A 391 -27.91 -9.68 -3.98
C PHE A 391 -28.45 -9.27 -5.35
N CYS A 392 -27.71 -8.43 -6.09
CA CYS A 392 -28.11 -8.01 -7.43
C CYS A 392 -28.23 -9.20 -8.37
N ARG A 393 -27.27 -10.14 -8.32
CA ARG A 393 -27.21 -11.27 -9.24
C ARG A 393 -28.42 -12.21 -9.14
N PHE A 394 -28.91 -12.44 -7.92
CA PHE A 394 -29.92 -13.47 -7.64
C PHE A 394 -31.29 -12.91 -7.26
N LEU A 395 -31.37 -11.66 -6.79
CA LEU A 395 -32.61 -11.05 -6.28
C LEU A 395 -33.06 -9.82 -7.10
N SER A 396 -32.38 -9.50 -8.20
CA SER A 396 -32.74 -8.40 -9.09
C SER A 396 -32.70 -8.80 -10.56
N THR A 397 -33.45 -8.08 -11.39
CA THR A 397 -33.34 -8.12 -12.85
C THR A 397 -32.32 -7.10 -13.40
N GLY A 398 -31.85 -6.17 -12.56
CA GLY A 398 -30.80 -5.22 -12.91
C GLY A 398 -29.41 -5.85 -12.97
N THR A 399 -28.46 -5.14 -13.56
CA THR A 399 -27.08 -5.64 -13.76
C THR A 399 -26.00 -4.81 -13.05
N SER A 400 -26.38 -3.70 -12.41
CA SER A 400 -25.47 -2.78 -11.74
C SER A 400 -26.10 -2.17 -10.47
N TYR A 401 -25.31 -1.46 -9.67
CA TYR A 401 -25.83 -0.73 -8.51
C TYR A 401 -26.90 0.32 -8.88
N LYS A 402 -26.89 0.83 -10.11
CA LYS A 402 -27.81 1.90 -10.55
C LYS A 402 -29.23 1.41 -10.83
N ASP A 403 -29.39 0.14 -11.17
CA ASP A 403 -30.64 -0.46 -11.64
C ASP A 403 -31.04 -1.71 -10.83
N CYS A 404 -30.27 -2.09 -9.80
CA CYS A 404 -30.56 -3.29 -9.02
C CYS A 404 -31.79 -3.18 -8.11
N GLY A 405 -32.25 -1.97 -7.78
CA GLY A 405 -33.36 -1.78 -6.83
C GLY A 405 -32.99 -2.07 -5.36
N HIS A 406 -31.70 -2.14 -5.05
CA HIS A 406 -31.13 -2.31 -3.69
C HIS A 406 -31.76 -3.45 -2.85
N PRO A 407 -31.86 -4.69 -3.37
CA PRO A 407 -32.44 -5.82 -2.62
C PRO A 407 -31.68 -6.13 -1.33
N CYS A 408 -30.41 -5.71 -1.23
CA CYS A 408 -29.58 -5.82 -0.03
C CYS A 408 -30.10 -5.03 1.18
N GLU A 409 -30.98 -4.04 1.00
CA GLU A 409 -31.56 -3.26 2.11
C GLU A 409 -32.73 -3.97 2.78
N THR A 410 -33.40 -4.89 2.06
CA THR A 410 -34.65 -5.52 2.50
C THR A 410 -34.52 -7.03 2.70
N HIS A 411 -33.50 -7.67 2.13
CA HIS A 411 -33.29 -9.11 2.19
C HIS A 411 -32.09 -9.47 3.05
N ARG A 412 -32.23 -10.57 3.81
CA ARG A 412 -31.12 -11.24 4.48
C ARG A 412 -30.71 -12.45 3.65
N VAL A 413 -29.43 -12.52 3.27
CA VAL A 413 -28.89 -13.61 2.45
C VAL A 413 -27.80 -14.34 3.23
N ALA A 414 -27.75 -15.66 3.08
CA ALA A 414 -26.68 -16.51 3.58
C ALA A 414 -26.33 -17.58 2.55
N LEU A 415 -25.05 -17.96 2.50
CA LEU A 415 -24.58 -19.12 1.75
C LEU A 415 -24.64 -20.36 2.64
N ARG A 416 -25.15 -21.48 2.13
CA ARG A 416 -25.12 -22.75 2.85
C ARG A 416 -23.93 -23.59 2.41
N ASP A 417 -23.14 -24.07 3.35
CA ASP A 417 -22.05 -24.99 3.06
C ASP A 417 -22.55 -26.45 2.90
N GLN A 418 -21.64 -27.38 2.62
CA GLN A 418 -21.97 -28.81 2.47
C GLN A 418 -22.50 -29.46 3.75
N GLN A 419 -22.24 -28.86 4.91
CA GLN A 419 -22.71 -29.31 6.23
C GLN A 419 -24.03 -28.62 6.63
N GLY A 420 -24.57 -27.75 5.76
CA GLY A 420 -25.82 -27.03 5.97
C GLY A 420 -25.68 -25.76 6.83
N ARG A 421 -24.47 -25.38 7.24
CA ARG A 421 -24.21 -24.17 8.02
C ARG A 421 -24.46 -22.93 7.18
N ALA A 422 -25.08 -21.92 7.78
CA ALA A 422 -25.46 -20.68 7.10
C ALA A 422 -24.40 -19.60 7.34
N HIS A 423 -23.71 -19.20 6.27
CA HIS A 423 -22.70 -18.14 6.24
C HIS A 423 -23.35 -16.81 5.83
N PRO A 424 -23.52 -15.84 6.75
CA PRO A 424 -24.19 -14.59 6.44
C PRO A 424 -23.47 -13.80 5.36
N VAL A 425 -24.22 -13.18 4.45
CA VAL A 425 -23.69 -12.28 3.43
C VAL A 425 -24.18 -10.87 3.73
N MET A 426 -23.26 -9.91 3.86
CA MET A 426 -23.60 -8.49 3.98
C MET A 426 -23.02 -7.72 2.83
N ALA A 427 -23.79 -6.76 2.33
CA ALA A 427 -23.28 -5.77 1.39
C ALA A 427 -22.63 -4.59 2.15
N ASP A 428 -21.71 -3.88 1.50
CA ASP A 428 -21.17 -2.60 1.97
C ASP A 428 -21.65 -1.42 1.11
N VAL A 429 -21.28 -0.20 1.51
CA VAL A 429 -21.59 1.06 0.79
C VAL A 429 -21.11 1.10 -0.66
N GLY A 430 -20.14 0.26 -1.02
CA GLY A 430 -19.60 0.12 -2.37
C GLY A 430 -20.27 -0.99 -3.18
N CYS A 431 -21.41 -1.52 -2.70
CA CYS A 431 -22.11 -2.69 -3.26
C CYS A 431 -21.25 -3.96 -3.34
N ARG A 432 -20.21 -4.07 -2.53
CA ARG A 432 -19.38 -5.28 -2.40
C ARG A 432 -19.99 -6.18 -1.35
N ASN A 433 -19.73 -7.47 -1.41
CA ASN A 433 -20.29 -8.42 -0.45
C ASN A 433 -19.19 -9.06 0.40
N THR A 434 -19.46 -9.18 1.69
CA THR A 434 -18.64 -9.93 2.63
C THR A 434 -19.44 -11.15 3.08
N VAL A 435 -18.85 -12.33 2.89
CA VAL A 435 -19.34 -13.59 3.45
C VAL A 435 -18.66 -13.78 4.80
N PHE A 436 -19.47 -13.97 5.84
CA PHE A 436 -19.01 -14.18 7.20
C PHE A 436 -19.06 -15.67 7.58
N GLY A 437 -18.23 -16.06 8.55
CA GLY A 437 -18.24 -17.39 9.15
C GLY A 437 -19.62 -17.71 9.75
N ALA A 438 -20.04 -18.96 9.67
CA ALA A 438 -21.34 -19.38 10.21
C ALA A 438 -21.35 -19.39 11.74
N GLU A 439 -20.25 -19.86 12.34
CA GLU A 439 -20.02 -19.83 13.78
C GLU A 439 -19.48 -18.45 14.20
N ALA A 440 -19.85 -18.00 15.41
CA ALA A 440 -19.29 -16.79 15.98
C ALA A 440 -17.96 -17.12 16.67
N GLN A 441 -16.90 -16.41 16.29
CA GLN A 441 -15.66 -16.37 17.04
C GLN A 441 -15.86 -15.61 18.35
N GLU A 442 -15.41 -16.18 19.47
CA GLU A 442 -15.48 -15.56 20.79
C GLU A 442 -14.19 -15.74 21.60
N ALA A 443 -13.92 -14.85 22.55
CA ALA A 443 -12.64 -14.75 23.25
C ALA A 443 -12.67 -15.15 24.73
N SER A 444 -13.75 -15.75 25.26
CA SER A 444 -13.91 -16.07 26.69
C SER A 444 -12.71 -16.82 27.28
N ARG A 445 -12.12 -17.76 26.53
CA ARG A 445 -10.92 -18.53 26.94
C ARG A 445 -9.63 -17.72 27.00
N HIS A 446 -9.58 -16.56 26.37
CA HIS A 446 -8.41 -15.68 26.31
C HIS A 446 -8.60 -14.39 27.11
N LEU A 447 -9.82 -14.10 27.60
CA LEU A 447 -10.09 -12.87 28.33
C LEU A 447 -9.22 -12.70 29.57
N GLU A 448 -8.97 -13.76 30.33
CA GLU A 448 -8.09 -13.71 31.52
C GLU A 448 -6.67 -13.28 31.13
N SER A 449 -6.02 -13.98 30.19
CA SER A 449 -4.66 -13.65 29.78
C SER A 449 -4.56 -12.28 29.09
N TRP A 450 -5.60 -11.84 28.39
CA TRP A 450 -5.68 -10.49 27.80
C TRP A 450 -5.81 -9.40 28.85
N LEU A 451 -6.62 -9.63 29.89
CA LEU A 451 -6.73 -8.72 31.04
C LEU A 451 -5.39 -8.62 31.79
N GLU A 452 -4.72 -9.74 32.02
CA GLU A 452 -3.39 -9.81 32.63
C GLU A 452 -2.31 -9.12 31.77
N ALA A 453 -2.40 -9.26 30.44
CA ALA A 453 -1.56 -8.54 29.49
C ALA A 453 -1.82 -7.02 29.44
N GLY A 454 -2.83 -6.53 30.17
CA GLY A 454 -3.14 -5.11 30.28
C GLY A 454 -4.14 -4.60 29.25
N ILE A 455 -4.68 -5.44 28.37
CA ILE A 455 -5.67 -5.02 27.36
C ILE A 455 -6.94 -4.54 28.06
N ARG A 456 -7.49 -3.40 27.63
CA ARG A 456 -8.69 -2.80 28.22
C ARG A 456 -9.78 -2.45 27.23
N HIS A 457 -9.53 -2.52 25.92
CA HIS A 457 -10.52 -2.20 24.90
C HIS A 457 -11.00 -3.48 24.20
N TYR A 458 -12.26 -3.84 24.41
CA TYR A 458 -12.87 -5.05 23.86
C TYR A 458 -14.02 -4.68 22.95
N ARG A 459 -13.96 -5.07 21.68
CA ARG A 459 -15.00 -4.81 20.68
C ARG A 459 -15.81 -6.07 20.37
N LEU A 460 -17.14 -5.95 20.35
CA LEU A 460 -18.06 -6.97 19.87
C LEU A 460 -18.64 -6.52 18.53
N GLU A 461 -18.53 -7.36 17.50
CA GLU A 461 -19.03 -7.04 16.16
C GLU A 461 -20.23 -7.91 15.78
N PHE A 462 -21.35 -7.26 15.50
CA PHE A 462 -22.60 -7.95 15.16
C PHE A 462 -22.88 -7.89 13.66
N VAL A 463 -23.25 -9.02 13.09
CA VAL A 463 -23.54 -9.19 11.65
C VAL A 463 -25.03 -9.35 11.43
N HIS A 464 -25.59 -10.50 11.79
CA HIS A 464 -26.99 -10.85 11.53
C HIS A 464 -27.83 -11.00 12.80
N GLU A 465 -27.18 -10.92 13.95
CA GLU A 465 -27.75 -10.97 15.29
C GLU A 465 -28.87 -9.94 15.42
N GLY A 466 -30.01 -10.40 15.94
CA GLY A 466 -31.15 -9.54 16.27
C GLY A 466 -30.93 -8.75 17.55
N ALA A 467 -31.84 -7.82 17.83
CA ALA A 467 -31.76 -6.93 18.99
C ALA A 467 -31.65 -7.68 20.34
N GLU A 468 -32.34 -8.82 20.49
CA GLU A 468 -32.28 -9.65 21.70
C GLU A 468 -30.89 -10.26 21.90
N ALA A 469 -30.33 -10.88 20.86
CA ALA A 469 -28.99 -11.46 20.89
C ALA A 469 -27.93 -10.39 21.17
N VAL A 470 -28.01 -9.21 20.54
CA VAL A 470 -27.10 -8.08 20.82
C VAL A 470 -27.11 -7.70 22.30
N ARG A 471 -28.29 -7.56 22.91
CA ARG A 471 -28.41 -7.23 24.34
C ARG A 471 -27.83 -8.33 25.22
N ALA A 472 -28.19 -9.59 24.94
CA ALA A 472 -27.76 -10.72 25.75
C ALA A 472 -26.23 -10.92 25.70
N ILE A 473 -25.64 -10.88 24.50
CA ILE A 473 -24.20 -11.01 24.30
C ILE A 473 -23.46 -9.84 24.96
N ALA A 474 -23.90 -8.60 24.73
CA ALA A 474 -23.26 -7.44 25.35
C ALA A 474 -23.34 -7.48 26.89
N ALA A 475 -24.49 -7.85 27.46
CA ALA A 475 -24.66 -7.97 28.91
C ALA A 475 -23.75 -9.06 29.50
N ALA A 476 -23.63 -10.22 28.85
CA ALA A 476 -22.75 -11.30 29.31
C ALA A 476 -21.28 -10.86 29.32
N PHE A 477 -20.81 -10.18 28.26
CA PHE A 477 -19.45 -9.63 28.25
C PHE A 477 -19.25 -8.52 29.28
N GLN A 478 -20.24 -7.65 29.52
CA GLN A 478 -20.17 -6.64 30.57
C GLN A 478 -20.01 -7.28 31.95
N ALA A 479 -20.87 -8.26 32.29
CA ALA A 479 -20.82 -8.97 33.57
C ALA A 479 -19.49 -9.71 33.77
N ALA A 480 -18.94 -10.33 32.71
CA ALA A 480 -17.64 -10.97 32.77
C ALA A 480 -16.49 -9.98 32.97
N LEU A 481 -16.51 -8.84 32.27
CA LEU A 481 -15.47 -7.81 32.37
C LEU A 481 -15.52 -7.03 33.69
N THR A 482 -16.68 -6.92 34.34
CA THR A 482 -16.81 -6.34 35.70
C THR A 482 -16.55 -7.35 36.81
N GLY A 483 -16.40 -8.64 36.48
CA GLY A 483 -16.18 -9.73 37.44
C GLY A 483 -17.44 -10.20 38.18
N GLU A 484 -18.63 -9.80 37.71
CA GLU A 484 -19.92 -10.27 38.21
C GLU A 484 -20.19 -11.73 37.81
N GLU A 485 -19.70 -12.14 36.64
CA GLU A 485 -19.77 -13.50 36.13
C GLU A 485 -18.38 -14.05 35.79
N SER A 486 -18.21 -15.37 35.94
CA SER A 486 -16.99 -16.06 35.52
C SER A 486 -16.91 -16.20 34.00
N LEU A 487 -15.70 -16.37 33.47
CA LEU A 487 -15.48 -16.60 32.04
C LEU A 487 -16.12 -17.91 31.54
N ALA A 488 -16.29 -18.90 32.42
CA ALA A 488 -17.02 -20.12 32.13
C ALA A 488 -18.54 -19.86 31.94
N GLN A 489 -19.12 -18.98 32.77
CA GLN A 489 -20.51 -18.55 32.61
C GLN A 489 -20.70 -17.76 31.33
N LEU A 490 -19.76 -16.87 30.98
CA LEU A 490 -19.75 -16.19 29.69
C LEU A 490 -19.77 -17.17 28.52
N SER A 491 -18.85 -18.15 28.50
CA SER A 491 -18.79 -19.15 27.43
C SER A 491 -20.11 -19.92 27.29
N ALA A 492 -20.71 -20.35 28.41
CA ALA A 492 -22.00 -21.03 28.42
C ALA A 492 -23.14 -20.13 27.93
N ALA A 493 -23.16 -18.85 28.33
CA ALA A 493 -24.15 -17.88 27.87
C ALA A 493 -24.09 -17.67 26.35
N LEU A 494 -22.88 -17.49 25.80
CA LEU A 494 -22.66 -17.31 24.35
C LEU A 494 -23.13 -18.53 23.54
N GLN A 495 -22.85 -19.75 24.01
CA GLN A 495 -23.32 -20.98 23.37
C GLN A 495 -24.85 -21.06 23.27
N MET A 496 -25.58 -20.49 24.24
CA MET A 496 -27.04 -20.49 24.23
C MET A 496 -27.64 -19.44 23.28
N VAL A 497 -26.99 -18.28 23.15
CA VAL A 497 -27.54 -17.13 22.42
C VAL A 497 -27.05 -17.01 20.98
N THR A 498 -26.09 -17.84 20.57
CA THR A 498 -25.55 -17.88 19.19
C THR A 498 -26.03 -19.12 18.44
N PRO A 499 -27.07 -19.02 17.58
CA PRO A 499 -27.67 -20.18 16.91
C PRO A 499 -26.72 -20.96 16.01
N GLY A 500 -25.70 -20.29 15.46
CA GLY A 500 -24.69 -20.89 14.59
C GLY A 500 -23.59 -21.65 15.33
N GLY A 501 -23.58 -21.62 16.67
CA GLY A 501 -22.48 -22.12 17.49
C GLY A 501 -21.35 -21.09 17.65
N THR A 502 -20.43 -21.41 18.57
CA THR A 502 -19.25 -20.58 18.88
C THR A 502 -17.96 -21.32 18.54
N THR A 503 -16.93 -20.57 18.17
CA THR A 503 -15.58 -21.09 17.87
C THR A 503 -14.51 -20.17 18.44
N GLU A 504 -13.29 -20.68 18.64
CA GLU A 504 -12.13 -19.81 18.90
C GLU A 504 -11.62 -19.18 17.58
N GLY A 505 -11.94 -19.80 16.44
CA GLY A 505 -11.52 -19.33 15.11
C GLY A 505 -10.02 -19.06 15.04
N SER A 506 -9.67 -17.84 14.67
CA SER A 506 -8.28 -17.34 14.64
C SER A 506 -7.59 -17.34 15.99
N LEU A 507 -8.33 -17.25 17.10
CA LEU A 507 -7.77 -17.15 18.45
C LEU A 507 -7.23 -18.48 18.98
N PHE A 508 -7.62 -19.59 18.36
CA PHE A 508 -7.17 -20.93 18.75
C PHE A 508 -5.64 -21.00 18.79
N VAL A 509 -5.08 -21.50 19.89
CA VAL A 509 -3.64 -21.64 20.10
C VAL A 509 -3.25 -23.11 19.91
N PRO A 510 -2.71 -23.51 18.75
CA PRO A 510 -2.30 -24.89 18.53
C PRO A 510 -1.07 -25.26 19.37
N ASN A 511 -0.98 -26.53 19.77
CA ASN A 511 0.21 -27.06 20.42
C ASN A 511 1.42 -26.92 19.49
N GLY A 512 2.53 -26.37 20.01
CA GLY A 512 3.75 -26.18 19.24
C GLY A 512 3.64 -25.13 18.12
N TYR A 513 2.74 -24.14 18.21
CA TYR A 513 2.56 -23.12 17.15
C TYR A 513 3.80 -22.26 16.84
N LEU A 514 4.82 -22.28 17.70
CA LEU A 514 6.12 -21.63 17.48
C LEU A 514 7.13 -22.56 16.77
N GLU A 515 6.82 -23.84 16.65
CA GLU A 515 7.63 -24.83 15.94
C GLU A 515 7.22 -24.83 14.47
N LEU A 516 8.06 -24.27 13.60
CA LEU A 516 7.89 -24.43 12.16
C LEU A 516 8.37 -25.83 11.78
N PRO A 517 7.49 -26.76 11.35
CA PRO A 517 7.95 -28.03 10.84
C PRO A 517 8.80 -27.75 9.59
N LEU A 518 10.02 -28.30 9.56
CA LEU A 518 10.79 -28.38 8.32
C LEU A 518 10.00 -29.29 7.36
N LEU A 519 9.34 -28.68 6.38
CA LEU A 519 8.62 -29.37 5.30
C LEU A 519 9.58 -29.89 4.23
#